data_AF-A0A536FXW9-F1
#
_entry.id   AF-A0A536FXW9-F1
#
_cell.length_a   1.000
_cell.length_b   1.000
_cell.length_c   1.000
_cell.angle_alpha   90.00
_cell.angle_beta   90.00
_cell.angle_gamma   90.00
#
_symmetry.space_group_name_H-M   'P 1'
#
loop_
_entity.id
_entity.type
_entity.pdbx_description
1 polymer ?
#
loop_
_entity_poly.entity_id
_entity_poly.type
_entity_poly.pdbx_seq_one_letter_code
_entity_poly.pdbx_strand_id
1 'polypeptide(L)'
;MTRSTPMADGDLDVAVVGAGAAGTYLAYRLIEARPDWRIALFERSSRIGGRLWSVRVDGLPHPIELGGMRFMTRQRLIQSVVDELGIETRPFNTGDQSARSFLRGVVGDGPDDPDAGSGYDLPPGERGRSAADLMSGTFVQIVPRAHELDENGWRRARATSTFRGRPLTDWSIEEAVAAILSPEGHRFASDAFGYDSGIHPHNAGDAIQYLMGSGNPTGEARVPVDGMDRIPRELAARFESLGGSVRLGRDVRRVETGEGSVLLGFADGAGVRARRLALTMPIPALEALAGASPVIHGPTWRRLYRSIEGFPATKLYCWYDRPWWRDGSNAPTGTRTTTDLPNRMMFYFD
;
A
#
# COMPACT_ATOMS: atom_id res chain seq x y z
N MET A 1 36.40 21.78 -13.96
CA MET A 1 36.17 22.54 -12.72
C MET A 1 35.15 23.61 -13.00
N THR A 2 33.87 23.32 -12.77
CA THR A 2 32.77 24.28 -12.92
C THR A 2 32.71 25.15 -11.67
N ARG A 3 32.99 26.45 -11.81
CA ARG A 3 32.86 27.45 -10.75
C ARG A 3 31.41 27.49 -10.28
N SER A 4 31.22 27.43 -8.97
CA SER A 4 29.92 27.51 -8.30
C SER A 4 29.34 28.92 -8.36
N THR A 5 28.01 28.99 -8.30
CA THR A 5 27.27 30.23 -8.13
C THR A 5 26.55 30.14 -6.77
N PRO A 6 26.72 31.12 -5.87
CA PRO A 6 26.01 31.13 -4.58
C PRO A 6 24.49 31.13 -4.80
N MET A 7 23.75 30.66 -3.80
CA MET A 7 22.28 30.67 -3.85
C MET A 7 21.75 32.07 -4.11
N ALA A 8 20.82 32.16 -5.07
CA ALA A 8 20.19 33.41 -5.46
C ALA A 8 18.89 33.63 -4.69
N ASP A 9 18.43 34.88 -4.65
CA ASP A 9 17.07 35.18 -4.25
C ASP A 9 16.10 34.52 -5.25
N GLY A 10 15.17 33.72 -4.75
CA GLY A 10 14.29 32.83 -5.53
C GLY A 10 14.59 31.33 -5.41
N ASP A 11 15.78 30.93 -4.93
CA ASP A 11 16.09 29.52 -4.67
C ASP A 11 15.24 28.97 -3.50
N LEU A 12 14.99 27.67 -3.52
CA LEU A 12 14.19 26.98 -2.50
C LEU A 12 15.04 26.52 -1.31
N ASP A 13 14.47 26.50 -0.13
CA ASP A 13 15.04 25.78 1.01
C ASP A 13 14.84 24.27 0.87
N VAL A 14 13.66 23.87 0.38
CA VAL A 14 13.31 22.46 0.17
C VAL A 14 12.50 22.30 -1.11
N ALA A 15 12.93 21.40 -1.98
CA ALA A 15 12.10 20.84 -3.05
C ALA A 15 11.59 19.46 -2.61
N VAL A 16 10.27 19.25 -2.69
CA VAL A 16 9.63 17.95 -2.46
C VAL A 16 9.11 17.44 -3.80
N VAL A 17 9.40 16.18 -4.15
CA VAL A 17 8.98 15.57 -5.42
C VAL A 17 7.98 14.44 -5.16
N GLY A 18 6.81 14.56 -5.79
CA GLY A 18 5.66 13.66 -5.71
C GLY A 18 4.55 14.21 -4.80
N ALA A 19 3.42 14.63 -5.35
CA ALA A 19 2.26 15.11 -4.57
C ALA A 19 1.33 13.97 -4.13
N GLY A 20 1.91 12.86 -3.67
CA GLY A 20 1.18 11.80 -2.99
C GLY A 20 0.98 12.09 -1.50
N ALA A 21 0.46 11.09 -0.76
CA ALA A 21 0.27 11.21 0.69
C ALA A 21 1.56 11.62 1.44
N ALA A 22 2.69 11.01 1.12
CA ALA A 22 3.97 11.32 1.77
C ALA A 22 4.46 12.75 1.47
N GLY A 23 4.44 13.18 0.20
CA GLY A 23 4.94 14.49 -0.20
C GLY A 23 4.08 15.65 0.30
N THR A 24 2.75 15.51 0.24
CA THR A 24 1.82 16.53 0.78
C THR A 24 1.92 16.64 2.30
N TYR A 25 1.99 15.50 3.02
CA TYR A 25 2.22 15.50 4.46
C TYR A 25 3.56 16.13 4.85
N LEU A 26 4.65 15.75 4.18
CA LEU A 26 5.98 16.30 4.44
C LEU A 26 6.03 17.81 4.18
N ALA A 27 5.49 18.27 3.05
CA ALA A 27 5.48 19.69 2.71
C ALA A 27 4.70 20.52 3.74
N TYR A 28 3.51 20.05 4.13
CA TYR A 28 2.69 20.68 5.17
C TYR A 28 3.42 20.73 6.53
N ARG A 29 3.94 19.61 7.01
CA ARG A 29 4.67 19.58 8.30
C ARG A 29 5.94 20.43 8.29
N LEU A 30 6.64 20.48 7.16
CA LEU A 30 7.85 21.30 7.03
C LEU A 30 7.53 22.80 7.08
N ILE A 31 6.47 23.26 6.40
CA ILE A 31 6.14 24.70 6.41
C ILE A 31 5.60 25.13 7.78
N GLU A 32 4.87 24.28 8.51
CA GLU A 32 4.48 24.55 9.89
C GLU A 32 5.70 24.71 10.81
N ALA A 33 6.66 23.79 10.68
CA ALA A 33 7.87 23.80 11.50
C ALA A 33 8.84 24.94 11.11
N ARG A 34 8.85 25.34 9.83
CA ARG A 34 9.74 26.35 9.25
C ARG A 34 8.97 27.32 8.35
N PRO A 35 8.18 28.25 8.94
CA PRO A 35 7.43 29.25 8.17
C PRO A 35 8.34 30.22 7.40
N ASP A 36 9.62 30.29 7.78
CA ASP A 36 10.66 31.09 7.12
C ASP A 36 11.20 30.46 5.83
N TRP A 37 10.89 29.18 5.55
CA TRP A 37 11.45 28.44 4.43
C TRP A 37 10.63 28.57 3.16
N ARG A 38 11.32 28.75 2.03
CA ARG A 38 10.71 28.65 0.71
C ARG A 38 10.63 27.19 0.27
N ILE A 39 9.43 26.61 0.33
CA ILE A 39 9.21 25.19 0.03
C ILE A 39 8.34 25.06 -1.23
N ALA A 40 8.72 24.17 -2.14
CA ALA A 40 7.87 23.81 -3.28
C ALA A 40 7.69 22.30 -3.42
N LEU A 41 6.47 21.88 -3.73
CA LEU A 41 6.06 20.51 -4.01
C LEU A 41 5.82 20.35 -5.51
N PHE A 42 6.55 19.44 -6.16
CA PHE A 42 6.46 19.18 -7.59
C PHE A 42 5.78 17.85 -7.87
N GLU A 43 4.87 17.83 -8.83
CA GLU A 43 4.15 16.64 -9.25
C GLU A 43 4.12 16.55 -10.76
N ARG A 44 4.43 15.36 -11.28
CA ARG A 44 4.47 15.11 -12.72
C ARG A 44 3.09 15.16 -13.35
N SER A 45 2.08 14.59 -12.68
CA SER A 45 0.71 14.54 -13.19
C SER A 45 -0.02 15.87 -13.00
N SER A 46 -1.24 15.94 -13.52
CA SER A 46 -2.16 17.06 -13.32
C SER A 46 -2.97 16.95 -12.02
N ARG A 47 -2.65 16.00 -11.12
CA ARG A 47 -3.44 15.75 -9.91
C ARG A 47 -2.59 15.50 -8.67
N ILE A 48 -3.17 15.86 -7.53
CA ILE A 48 -2.65 15.51 -6.20
C ILE A 48 -3.27 14.17 -5.78
N GLY A 49 -2.52 13.37 -5.01
CA GLY A 49 -3.01 12.15 -4.35
C GLY A 49 -2.18 10.91 -4.63
N GLY A 50 -1.49 10.84 -5.77
CA GLY A 50 -0.68 9.68 -6.14
C GLY A 50 -1.50 8.39 -6.17
N ARG A 51 -1.17 7.42 -5.30
CA ARG A 51 -1.91 6.14 -5.19
C ARG A 51 -3.25 6.25 -4.43
N LEU A 52 -3.58 7.42 -3.88
CA LEU A 52 -4.95 7.74 -3.48
C LEU A 52 -5.60 8.46 -4.66
N TRP A 53 -6.61 7.85 -5.24
CA TRP A 53 -7.28 8.38 -6.42
C TRP A 53 -8.76 8.00 -6.38
N SER A 54 -9.57 9.01 -6.09
CA SER A 54 -11.01 8.89 -5.96
C SER A 54 -11.67 9.46 -7.22
N VAL A 55 -12.61 8.73 -7.82
CA VAL A 55 -13.28 9.13 -9.05
C VAL A 55 -14.78 9.27 -8.77
N ARG A 56 -15.33 10.44 -9.07
CA ARG A 56 -16.79 10.65 -9.03
C ARG A 56 -17.41 10.04 -10.29
N VAL A 57 -18.48 9.29 -10.09
CA VAL A 57 -19.28 8.69 -11.16
C VAL A 57 -20.71 9.19 -10.97
N ASP A 58 -21.31 9.71 -12.03
CA ASP A 58 -22.67 10.22 -11.99
C ASP A 58 -23.63 9.11 -11.55
N GLY A 59 -24.55 9.46 -10.64
CA GLY A 59 -25.51 8.52 -10.07
C GLY A 59 -25.02 7.76 -8.82
N LEU A 60 -23.73 7.79 -8.49
CA LEU A 60 -23.24 7.23 -7.22
C LEU A 60 -23.23 8.27 -6.09
N PRO A 61 -23.64 7.91 -4.86
CA PRO A 61 -23.65 8.84 -3.72
C PRO A 61 -22.24 9.21 -3.25
N HIS A 62 -21.24 8.37 -3.55
CA HIS A 62 -19.85 8.53 -3.13
C HIS A 62 -18.88 8.18 -4.27
N PRO A 63 -17.65 8.75 -4.26
CA PRO A 63 -16.62 8.37 -5.22
C PRO A 63 -16.22 6.90 -5.14
N ILE A 64 -15.76 6.34 -6.26
CA ILE A 64 -15.07 5.05 -6.30
C ILE A 64 -13.57 5.23 -6.08
N GLU A 65 -12.91 4.22 -5.52
CA GLU A 65 -11.51 4.30 -5.10
C GLU A 65 -10.59 3.45 -5.97
N LEU A 66 -9.91 4.07 -6.93
CA LEU A 66 -9.00 3.36 -7.84
C LEU A 66 -7.70 2.90 -7.15
N GLY A 67 -7.42 3.39 -5.94
CA GLY A 67 -6.24 3.06 -5.17
C GLY A 67 -6.55 2.67 -3.71
N GLY A 68 -5.88 3.30 -2.75
CA GLY A 68 -6.23 3.12 -1.33
C GLY A 68 -7.69 3.55 -1.09
N MET A 69 -8.48 2.72 -0.39
CA MET A 69 -9.94 2.89 -0.30
C MET A 69 -10.48 3.05 1.12
N ARG A 70 -9.65 2.84 2.13
CA ARG A 70 -10.01 2.99 3.55
C ARG A 70 -8.77 3.11 4.41
N PHE A 71 -8.96 3.58 5.63
CA PHE A 71 -8.02 3.48 6.73
C PHE A 71 -8.74 2.90 7.95
N MET A 72 -7.97 2.44 8.94
CA MET A 72 -8.52 1.87 10.18
C MET A 72 -8.31 2.86 11.32
N THR A 73 -9.31 3.05 12.19
CA THR A 73 -9.27 4.09 13.24
C THR A 73 -8.13 3.95 14.25
N ARG A 74 -7.53 2.76 14.43
CA ARG A 74 -6.34 2.61 15.29
C ARG A 74 -5.02 2.89 14.57
N GLN A 75 -5.02 3.23 13.28
CA GLN A 75 -3.85 3.82 12.61
C GLN A 75 -3.66 5.25 13.08
N ARG A 76 -3.04 5.43 14.25
CA ARG A 76 -2.96 6.73 14.93
C ARG A 76 -2.41 7.86 14.05
N LEU A 77 -1.44 7.58 13.18
CA LEU A 77 -0.82 8.59 12.31
C LEU A 77 -1.78 9.15 11.26
N ILE A 78 -2.57 8.30 10.60
CA ILE A 78 -3.55 8.78 9.61
C ILE A 78 -4.81 9.31 10.28
N GLN A 79 -5.25 8.66 11.37
CA GLN A 79 -6.38 9.14 12.17
C GLN A 79 -6.12 10.57 12.67
N SER A 80 -4.93 10.85 13.22
CA SER A 80 -4.59 12.20 13.69
C SER A 80 -4.60 13.24 12.57
N VAL A 81 -4.19 12.87 11.35
CA VAL A 81 -4.24 13.78 10.20
C VAL A 81 -5.67 14.04 9.78
N VAL A 82 -6.53 13.03 9.74
CA VAL A 82 -7.95 13.18 9.41
C VAL A 82 -8.64 14.09 10.43
N ASP A 83 -8.39 13.88 11.73
CA ASP A 83 -8.96 14.67 12.82
C ASP A 83 -8.48 16.12 12.78
N GLU A 84 -7.17 16.35 12.63
CA GLU A 84 -6.57 17.69 12.54
C GLU A 84 -7.12 18.51 11.37
N LEU A 85 -7.30 17.86 10.22
CA LEU A 85 -7.83 18.51 9.02
C LEU A 85 -9.36 18.69 9.07
N GLY A 86 -10.03 18.13 10.09
CA GLY A 86 -11.49 18.16 10.21
C GLY A 86 -12.19 17.45 9.04
N ILE A 87 -11.59 16.40 8.50
CA ILE A 87 -12.14 15.68 7.35
C ILE A 87 -13.28 14.78 7.81
N GLU A 88 -14.48 15.03 7.30
CA GLU A 88 -15.63 14.17 7.54
C GLU A 88 -15.41 12.78 6.91
N THR A 89 -15.72 11.74 7.69
CA THR A 89 -15.60 10.35 7.26
C THR A 89 -16.90 9.58 7.48
N ARG A 90 -17.01 8.45 6.81
CA ARG A 90 -18.08 7.47 6.98
C ARG A 90 -17.50 6.07 7.19
N PRO A 91 -18.26 5.11 7.76
CA PRO A 91 -17.86 3.71 7.74
C PRO A 91 -17.66 3.24 6.29
N PHE A 92 -16.58 2.49 6.06
CA PHE A 92 -16.30 1.93 4.74
C PHE A 92 -17.27 0.78 4.41
N ASN A 93 -17.54 -0.08 5.40
CA ASN A 93 -18.53 -1.15 5.32
C ASN A 93 -19.64 -0.88 6.33
N THR A 94 -20.90 -0.87 5.88
CA THR A 94 -22.08 -0.67 6.73
C THR A 94 -23.03 -1.89 6.75
N GLY A 95 -22.74 -2.94 5.98
CA GLY A 95 -23.56 -4.15 5.84
C GLY A 95 -22.98 -5.40 6.51
N ASP A 96 -23.64 -6.54 6.26
CA ASP A 96 -23.16 -7.86 6.69
C ASP A 96 -21.74 -8.11 6.15
N GLN A 97 -20.86 -8.55 7.04
CA GLN A 97 -19.45 -8.79 6.75
C GLN A 97 -19.16 -10.26 6.42
N SER A 98 -20.20 -11.10 6.30
CA SER A 98 -20.05 -12.46 5.82
C SER A 98 -19.31 -12.49 4.48
N ALA A 99 -18.41 -13.45 4.36
CA ALA A 99 -17.61 -13.66 3.17
C ALA A 99 -18.13 -14.90 2.46
N ARG A 100 -18.01 -14.91 1.12
CA ARG A 100 -18.23 -16.12 0.33
C ARG A 100 -16.96 -16.52 -0.37
N SER A 101 -16.88 -17.77 -0.78
CA SER A 101 -15.82 -18.30 -1.61
C SER A 101 -16.39 -19.11 -2.77
N PHE A 102 -15.72 -19.08 -3.92
CA PHE A 102 -15.93 -20.00 -5.03
C PHE A 102 -14.59 -20.59 -5.43
N LEU A 103 -14.31 -21.81 -4.97
CA LEU A 103 -13.00 -22.45 -5.11
C LEU A 103 -13.22 -23.81 -5.76
N ARG A 104 -12.67 -24.02 -6.96
CA ARG A 104 -12.76 -25.28 -7.72
C ARG A 104 -14.18 -25.82 -7.88
N GLY A 105 -15.13 -24.91 -8.11
CA GLY A 105 -16.54 -25.27 -8.28
C GLY A 105 -17.32 -25.41 -6.96
N VAL A 106 -16.68 -25.23 -5.81
CA VAL A 106 -17.31 -25.28 -4.49
C VAL A 106 -17.66 -23.88 -4.03
N VAL A 107 -18.91 -23.66 -3.64
CA VAL A 107 -19.36 -22.44 -2.98
C VAL A 107 -19.24 -22.64 -1.47
N GLY A 108 -18.52 -21.75 -0.79
CA GLY A 108 -18.35 -21.78 0.67
C GLY A 108 -18.47 -20.40 1.32
N ASP A 109 -18.21 -20.36 2.62
CA ASP A 109 -18.37 -19.19 3.49
C ASP A 109 -17.06 -18.48 3.83
N GLY A 110 -16.17 -18.40 2.84
CA GLY A 110 -14.90 -17.68 2.95
C GLY A 110 -13.73 -18.53 3.46
N PRO A 111 -12.65 -17.91 3.96
CA PRO A 111 -11.41 -18.61 4.30
C PRO A 111 -11.47 -19.42 5.60
N ASP A 112 -12.44 -19.16 6.46
CA ASP A 112 -12.66 -19.87 7.74
C ASP A 112 -13.55 -21.11 7.57
N ASP A 113 -14.10 -21.33 6.37
CA ASP A 113 -14.92 -22.49 6.05
C ASP A 113 -14.05 -23.69 5.61
N PRO A 114 -14.01 -24.80 6.38
CA PRO A 114 -13.28 -26.00 5.99
C PRO A 114 -13.90 -26.73 4.79
N ASP A 115 -15.20 -26.61 4.56
CA ASP A 115 -15.90 -27.31 3.47
C ASP A 115 -15.61 -26.68 2.11
N ALA A 116 -15.19 -25.40 2.08
CA ALA A 116 -14.63 -24.74 0.90
C ALA A 116 -13.39 -25.47 0.35
N GLY A 117 -12.71 -26.28 1.17
CA GLY A 117 -11.58 -27.12 0.79
C GLY A 117 -11.95 -28.42 0.09
N SER A 118 -13.25 -28.77 -0.01
CA SER A 118 -13.70 -30.06 -0.56
C SER A 118 -13.37 -30.30 -2.04
N GLY A 119 -13.06 -29.22 -2.79
CA GLY A 119 -12.55 -29.31 -4.17
C GLY A 119 -11.04 -29.60 -4.28
N TYR A 120 -10.34 -29.72 -3.16
CA TYR A 120 -8.90 -29.96 -3.10
C TYR A 120 -8.61 -31.36 -2.55
N ASP A 121 -7.61 -32.05 -3.11
CA ASP A 121 -7.20 -33.39 -2.66
C ASP A 121 -6.31 -33.31 -1.41
N LEU A 122 -6.90 -32.82 -0.32
CA LEU A 122 -6.20 -32.58 0.93
C LEU A 122 -5.81 -33.91 1.62
N PRO A 123 -4.55 -34.05 2.07
CA PRO A 123 -4.12 -35.21 2.85
C PRO A 123 -4.82 -35.27 4.22
N PRO A 124 -4.80 -36.43 4.91
CA PRO A 124 -5.52 -36.61 6.17
C PRO A 124 -5.22 -35.56 7.26
N GLY A 125 -4.01 -35.01 7.32
CA GLY A 125 -3.62 -33.98 8.30
C GLY A 125 -4.09 -32.55 7.97
N GLU A 126 -4.60 -32.33 6.77
CA GLU A 126 -5.08 -31.02 6.29
C GLU A 126 -6.60 -31.01 6.05
N ARG A 127 -7.20 -32.19 5.82
CA ARG A 127 -8.63 -32.36 5.60
C ARG A 127 -9.46 -31.87 6.80
N GLY A 128 -10.56 -31.17 6.53
CA GLY A 128 -11.46 -30.64 7.55
C GLY A 128 -10.93 -29.41 8.28
N ARG A 129 -9.81 -28.83 7.81
CA ARG A 129 -9.28 -27.56 8.32
C ARG A 129 -9.58 -26.44 7.32
N SER A 130 -9.88 -25.26 7.83
CA SER A 130 -10.08 -24.08 7.00
C SER A 130 -8.75 -23.58 6.41
N ALA A 131 -8.81 -22.79 5.34
CA ALA A 131 -7.63 -22.15 4.78
C ALA A 131 -6.94 -21.23 5.80
N ALA A 132 -7.72 -20.51 6.61
CA ALA A 132 -7.22 -19.67 7.69
C ALA A 132 -6.44 -20.48 8.74
N ASP A 133 -6.95 -21.66 9.12
CA ASP A 133 -6.30 -22.56 10.08
C ASP A 133 -5.01 -23.17 9.53
N LEU A 134 -5.00 -23.55 8.25
CA LEU A 134 -3.80 -24.06 7.59
C LEU A 134 -2.70 -23.00 7.59
N MET A 135 -3.02 -21.77 7.20
CA MET A 135 -2.06 -20.66 7.16
C MET A 135 -1.58 -20.26 8.55
N SER A 136 -2.49 -20.02 9.49
CA SER A 136 -2.14 -19.64 10.86
C SER A 136 -1.26 -20.70 11.54
N GLY A 137 -1.63 -21.98 11.41
CA GLY A 137 -0.85 -23.09 11.94
C GLY A 137 0.52 -23.24 11.27
N THR A 138 0.64 -22.87 9.99
CA THR A 138 1.92 -22.88 9.26
C THR A 138 2.82 -21.73 9.71
N PHE A 139 2.27 -20.53 9.88
CA PHE A 139 3.02 -19.37 10.32
C PHE A 139 3.61 -19.54 11.71
N VAL A 140 2.87 -20.14 12.65
CA VAL A 140 3.37 -20.43 14.01
C VAL A 140 4.50 -21.47 13.98
N GLN A 141 4.54 -22.36 13.00
CA GLN A 141 5.67 -23.29 12.82
C GLN A 141 6.91 -22.61 12.20
N ILE A 142 6.71 -21.65 11.31
CA ILE A 142 7.83 -20.88 10.69
C ILE A 142 8.42 -19.91 11.71
N VAL A 143 7.56 -19.17 12.41
CA VAL A 143 7.94 -18.19 13.44
C VAL A 143 7.22 -18.56 14.74
N PRO A 144 7.87 -19.32 15.63
CA PRO A 144 7.30 -19.68 16.92
C PRO A 144 6.87 -18.44 17.71
N ARG A 145 5.67 -18.52 18.33
CA ARG A 145 5.07 -17.42 19.12
C ARG A 145 4.83 -16.13 18.35
N ALA A 146 4.70 -16.19 17.03
CA ALA A 146 4.44 -15.04 16.17
C ALA A 146 3.26 -14.14 16.62
N HIS A 147 2.20 -14.74 17.18
CA HIS A 147 1.03 -14.02 17.70
C HIS A 147 1.32 -13.15 18.94
N GLU A 148 2.44 -13.39 19.62
CA GLU A 148 2.86 -12.67 20.84
C GLU A 148 3.84 -11.53 20.53
N LEU A 149 4.32 -11.43 19.28
CA LEU A 149 5.35 -10.47 18.92
C LEU A 149 4.76 -9.08 18.68
N ASP A 150 5.28 -8.09 19.42
CA ASP A 150 5.09 -6.68 19.12
C ASP A 150 5.99 -6.24 17.95
N GLU A 151 5.92 -4.95 17.57
CA GLU A 151 6.72 -4.42 16.45
C GLU A 151 8.23 -4.68 16.64
N ASN A 152 8.74 -4.52 17.86
CA ASN A 152 10.15 -4.75 18.17
C ASN A 152 10.50 -6.25 18.16
N GLY A 153 9.59 -7.10 18.62
CA GLY A 153 9.67 -8.55 18.55
C GLY A 153 9.79 -9.03 17.11
N TRP A 154 8.97 -8.50 16.21
CA TRP A 154 9.04 -8.79 14.78
C TRP A 154 10.33 -8.30 14.13
N ARG A 155 10.81 -7.10 14.48
CA ARG A 155 12.11 -6.60 14.01
C ARG A 155 13.25 -7.54 14.43
N ARG A 156 13.24 -8.02 15.68
CA ARG A 156 14.22 -9.02 16.15
C ARG A 156 14.06 -10.35 15.43
N ALA A 157 12.84 -10.87 15.31
CA ALA A 157 12.56 -12.14 14.64
C ALA A 157 13.08 -12.16 13.20
N ARG A 158 12.86 -11.09 12.42
CA ARG A 158 13.46 -11.00 11.08
C ARG A 158 14.98 -10.98 11.08
N ALA A 159 15.60 -10.33 12.05
CA ALA A 159 17.04 -10.22 12.12
C ALA A 159 17.75 -11.50 12.59
N THR A 160 17.10 -12.32 13.42
CA THR A 160 17.77 -13.41 14.15
C THR A 160 17.14 -14.78 14.03
N SER A 161 15.85 -14.88 13.66
CA SER A 161 15.18 -16.17 13.60
C SER A 161 15.63 -16.98 12.39
N THR A 162 15.61 -18.29 12.55
CA THR A 162 15.87 -19.25 11.48
C THR A 162 14.67 -20.17 11.33
N PHE A 163 14.47 -20.65 10.10
CA PHE A 163 13.53 -21.72 9.79
C PHE A 163 14.30 -22.82 9.05
N ARG A 164 14.24 -24.05 9.57
CA ARG A 164 15.01 -25.21 9.09
C ARG A 164 16.51 -24.93 8.91
N GLY A 165 17.10 -24.20 9.86
CA GLY A 165 18.54 -23.89 9.88
C GLY A 165 18.99 -22.77 8.92
N ARG A 166 18.08 -22.19 8.13
CA ARG A 166 18.35 -21.01 7.28
C ARG A 166 17.78 -19.74 7.92
N PRO A 167 18.44 -18.57 7.81
CA PRO A 167 17.87 -17.30 8.23
C PRO A 167 16.48 -17.08 7.65
N LEU A 168 15.55 -16.56 8.46
CA LEU A 168 14.17 -16.28 8.01
C LEU A 168 14.15 -15.33 6.80
N THR A 169 15.15 -14.45 6.69
CA THR A 169 15.29 -13.52 5.57
C THR A 169 15.61 -14.16 4.24
N ASP A 170 16.12 -15.39 4.27
CA ASP A 170 16.54 -16.14 3.08
C ASP A 170 15.41 -17.03 2.54
N TRP A 171 14.23 -16.98 3.16
CA TRP A 171 13.03 -17.67 2.71
C TRP A 171 12.08 -16.69 2.03
N SER A 172 11.53 -17.11 0.89
CA SER A 172 10.28 -16.53 0.42
C SER A 172 9.10 -17.11 1.21
N ILE A 173 8.00 -16.38 1.33
CA ILE A 173 6.79 -16.87 1.98
C ILE A 173 6.25 -18.13 1.28
N GLU A 174 6.29 -18.16 -0.05
CA GLU A 174 5.92 -19.32 -0.86
C GLU A 174 6.74 -20.56 -0.48
N GLU A 175 8.07 -20.43 -0.47
CA GLU A 175 8.99 -21.53 -0.14
C GLU A 175 8.77 -22.01 1.30
N ALA A 176 8.60 -21.09 2.24
CA ALA A 176 8.43 -21.41 3.65
C ALA A 176 7.10 -22.12 3.94
N VAL A 177 6.01 -21.69 3.30
CA VAL A 177 4.70 -22.35 3.44
C VAL A 177 4.69 -23.70 2.73
N ALA A 178 5.24 -23.80 1.52
CA ALA A 178 5.35 -25.06 0.77
C ALA A 178 6.28 -26.09 1.43
N ALA A 179 7.18 -25.65 2.33
CA ALA A 179 7.98 -26.55 3.15
C ALA A 179 7.15 -27.31 4.20
N ILE A 180 5.96 -26.82 4.56
CA ILE A 180 5.09 -27.37 5.62
C ILE A 180 3.81 -27.96 5.04
N LEU A 181 3.09 -27.19 4.21
CA LEU A 181 1.83 -27.62 3.62
C LEU A 181 2.06 -28.51 2.40
N SER A 182 1.14 -29.45 2.18
CA SER A 182 1.06 -30.17 0.91
C SER A 182 0.82 -29.21 -0.26
N PRO A 183 1.13 -29.60 -1.51
CA PRO A 183 0.81 -28.78 -2.67
C PRO A 183 -0.67 -28.40 -2.77
N GLU A 184 -1.58 -29.28 -2.34
CA GLU A 184 -3.02 -28.98 -2.30
C GLU A 184 -3.40 -28.05 -1.16
N GLY A 185 -2.84 -28.23 0.03
CA GLY A 185 -3.05 -27.32 1.16
C GLY A 185 -2.56 -25.91 0.87
N HIS A 186 -1.37 -25.79 0.26
CA HIS A 186 -0.82 -24.52 -0.20
C HIS A 186 -1.72 -23.84 -1.23
N ARG A 187 -2.22 -24.60 -2.21
CA ARG A 187 -3.10 -24.08 -3.26
C ARG A 187 -4.46 -23.64 -2.71
N PHE A 188 -5.08 -24.44 -1.84
CA PHE A 188 -6.31 -24.07 -1.15
C PHE A 188 -6.16 -22.79 -0.34
N ALA A 189 -5.10 -22.71 0.47
CA ALA A 189 -4.80 -21.54 1.27
C ALA A 189 -4.58 -20.27 0.43
N SER A 190 -3.85 -20.40 -0.69
CA SER A 190 -3.63 -19.32 -1.65
C SER A 190 -4.92 -18.80 -2.27
N ASP A 191 -5.74 -19.72 -2.80
CA ASP A 191 -6.97 -19.36 -3.49
C ASP A 191 -7.98 -18.74 -2.55
N ALA A 192 -8.12 -19.29 -1.34
CA ALA A 192 -9.02 -18.77 -0.32
C ALA A 192 -8.59 -17.39 0.24
N PHE A 193 -7.31 -17.02 0.14
CA PHE A 193 -6.85 -15.69 0.53
C PHE A 193 -7.33 -14.59 -0.44
N GLY A 194 -7.45 -14.90 -1.73
CA GLY A 194 -8.04 -14.02 -2.74
C GLY A 194 -7.16 -12.87 -3.24
N TYR A 195 -5.89 -12.83 -2.84
CA TYR A 195 -4.88 -11.97 -3.45
C TYR A 195 -3.58 -12.75 -3.66
N ASP A 196 -3.07 -12.77 -4.89
CA ASP A 196 -1.81 -13.48 -5.17
C ASP A 196 -0.64 -12.92 -4.36
N SER A 197 -0.72 -11.65 -3.95
CA SER A 197 0.29 -11.00 -3.09
C SER A 197 0.47 -11.67 -1.73
N GLY A 198 -0.51 -12.44 -1.23
CA GLY A 198 -0.42 -13.08 0.09
C GLY A 198 0.68 -14.13 0.17
N ILE A 199 0.88 -14.87 -0.92
CA ILE A 199 1.89 -15.93 -0.99
C ILE A 199 2.86 -15.76 -2.15
N HIS A 200 2.76 -14.67 -2.93
CA HIS A 200 3.76 -14.30 -3.93
C HIS A 200 5.17 -14.32 -3.30
N PRO A 201 6.19 -14.88 -3.96
CA PRO A 201 7.51 -15.05 -3.37
C PRO A 201 8.18 -13.71 -3.02
N HIS A 202 8.02 -13.30 -1.75
CA HIS A 202 8.70 -12.20 -1.08
C HIS A 202 9.10 -12.65 0.34
N ASN A 203 9.86 -11.84 1.07
CA ASN A 203 10.43 -12.22 2.37
C ASN A 203 9.39 -12.82 3.34
N ALA A 204 9.63 -14.05 3.81
CA ALA A 204 8.69 -14.77 4.68
C ALA A 204 8.43 -14.02 6.00
N GLY A 205 9.45 -13.41 6.62
CA GLY A 205 9.29 -12.71 7.88
C GLY A 205 8.44 -11.44 7.77
N ASP A 206 8.59 -10.68 6.68
CA ASP A 206 7.74 -9.52 6.40
C ASP A 206 6.30 -9.94 6.07
N ALA A 207 6.15 -10.97 5.23
CA ALA A 207 4.86 -11.52 4.83
C ALA A 207 4.05 -12.03 6.03
N ILE A 208 4.68 -12.86 6.88
CA ILE A 208 4.02 -13.45 8.04
C ILE A 208 3.62 -12.35 9.04
N GLN A 209 4.49 -11.36 9.32
CA GLN A 209 4.13 -10.24 10.20
C GLN A 209 2.87 -9.53 9.70
N TYR A 210 2.80 -9.27 8.39
CA TYR A 210 1.68 -8.59 7.75
C TYR A 210 0.39 -9.44 7.85
N LEU A 211 0.46 -10.72 7.46
CA LEU A 211 -0.69 -11.61 7.38
C LEU A 211 -1.22 -12.04 8.76
N MET A 212 -0.37 -12.14 9.78
CA MET A 212 -0.78 -12.47 11.15
C MET A 212 -1.43 -11.32 11.91
N GLY A 213 -1.64 -10.16 11.28
CA GLY A 213 -2.38 -9.06 11.89
C GLY A 213 -1.58 -8.20 12.87
N SER A 214 -0.34 -8.57 13.19
CA SER A 214 0.62 -7.72 13.93
C SER A 214 0.97 -6.41 13.20
N GLY A 215 0.64 -6.30 11.91
CA GLY A 215 0.66 -5.06 11.14
C GLY A 215 -0.72 -4.58 10.65
N ASN A 216 -1.81 -5.30 10.96
CA ASN A 216 -3.15 -4.93 10.51
C ASN A 216 -3.79 -4.05 11.60
N PRO A 217 -4.00 -2.76 11.33
CA PRO A 217 -4.51 -1.88 12.34
C PRO A 217 -5.95 -2.27 12.66
N THR A 218 -6.19 -2.57 13.93
CA THR A 218 -7.51 -2.88 14.44
C THR A 218 -8.40 -1.62 14.45
N GLY A 219 -9.68 -1.76 14.76
CA GLY A 219 -10.63 -0.64 14.79
C GLY A 219 -11.60 -0.66 13.61
N GLU A 220 -12.29 0.46 13.41
CA GLU A 220 -13.31 0.58 12.38
C GLU A 220 -12.69 1.04 11.06
N ALA A 221 -13.11 0.43 9.96
CA ALA A 221 -12.72 0.86 8.63
C ALA A 221 -13.50 2.13 8.24
N ARG A 222 -12.78 3.20 7.91
CA ARG A 222 -13.35 4.51 7.57
C ARG A 222 -12.81 5.02 6.22
N VAL A 223 -13.60 5.87 5.57
CA VAL A 223 -13.25 6.56 4.33
C VAL A 223 -13.78 7.99 4.38
N PRO A 224 -13.06 9.01 3.88
CA PRO A 224 -13.60 10.35 3.73
C PRO A 224 -14.86 10.35 2.85
N VAL A 225 -15.83 11.21 3.16
CA VAL A 225 -17.08 11.30 2.37
C VAL A 225 -16.79 11.64 0.90
N ASP A 226 -15.79 12.49 0.66
CA ASP A 226 -15.31 12.91 -0.66
C ASP A 226 -14.23 12.02 -1.28
N GLY A 227 -13.97 10.85 -0.69
CA GLY A 227 -12.95 9.91 -1.14
C GLY A 227 -11.56 10.11 -0.53
N MET A 228 -10.75 9.06 -0.54
CA MET A 228 -9.43 8.98 0.10
C MET A 228 -8.44 10.04 -0.38
N ASP A 229 -8.55 10.49 -1.63
CA ASP A 229 -7.67 11.55 -2.15
C ASP A 229 -7.96 12.94 -1.53
N ARG A 230 -9.05 13.09 -0.77
CA ARG A 230 -9.36 14.29 0.02
C ARG A 230 -8.24 14.63 1.00
N ILE A 231 -7.61 13.62 1.60
CA ILE A 231 -6.56 13.78 2.60
C ILE A 231 -5.33 14.50 2.02
N PRO A 232 -4.66 13.98 0.97
CA PRO A 232 -3.52 14.68 0.37
C PRO A 232 -3.90 16.02 -0.28
N ARG A 233 -5.11 16.16 -0.83
CA ARG A 233 -5.59 17.44 -1.37
C ARG A 233 -5.72 18.52 -0.30
N GLU A 234 -6.28 18.19 0.86
CA GLU A 234 -6.43 19.14 1.97
C GLU A 234 -5.07 19.50 2.58
N LEU A 235 -4.15 18.52 2.75
CA LEU A 235 -2.77 18.80 3.16
C LEU A 235 -2.08 19.79 2.22
N ALA A 236 -2.24 19.61 0.91
CA ALA A 236 -1.68 20.52 -0.09
C ALA A 236 -2.29 21.92 -0.01
N ALA A 237 -3.62 22.04 0.15
CA ALA A 237 -4.29 23.32 0.30
C ALA A 237 -3.83 24.07 1.57
N ARG A 238 -3.67 23.36 2.69
CA ARG A 238 -3.11 23.93 3.93
C ARG A 238 -1.68 24.39 3.74
N PHE A 239 -0.84 23.57 3.10
CA PHE A 239 0.52 23.94 2.74
C PHE A 239 0.59 25.23 1.90
N GLU A 240 -0.27 25.38 0.89
CA GLU A 240 -0.32 26.60 0.08
C GLU A 240 -0.82 27.81 0.87
N SER A 241 -1.79 27.63 1.76
CA SER A 241 -2.29 28.71 2.63
C SER A 241 -1.22 29.26 3.59
N LEU A 242 -0.18 28.47 3.87
CA LEU A 242 0.98 28.85 4.68
C LEU A 242 2.16 29.38 3.84
N GLY A 243 1.94 29.65 2.55
CA GLY A 243 2.95 30.23 1.65
C GLY A 243 3.79 29.20 0.88
N GLY A 244 3.48 27.91 1.00
CA GLY A 244 4.03 26.86 0.15
C GLY A 244 3.57 26.97 -1.30
N SER A 245 4.31 26.34 -2.23
CA SER A 245 3.91 26.29 -3.65
C SER A 245 3.76 24.85 -4.13
N VAL A 246 2.58 24.48 -4.66
CA VAL A 246 2.38 23.22 -5.37
C VAL A 246 2.47 23.46 -6.88
N ARG A 247 3.24 22.63 -7.58
CA ARG A 247 3.47 22.75 -9.02
C ARG A 247 3.21 21.43 -9.73
N LEU A 248 2.03 21.33 -10.31
CA LEU A 248 1.57 20.18 -11.11
C LEU A 248 2.14 20.23 -12.54
N GLY A 249 2.13 19.11 -13.26
CA GLY A 249 2.68 19.00 -14.61
C GLY A 249 4.21 19.17 -14.67
N ARG A 250 4.91 19.05 -13.54
CA ARG A 250 6.36 19.26 -13.42
C ARG A 250 7.06 17.92 -13.25
N ASP A 251 7.47 17.35 -14.39
CA ASP A 251 8.20 16.09 -14.46
C ASP A 251 9.70 16.28 -14.21
N VAL A 252 10.18 15.91 -13.03
CA VAL A 252 11.61 15.95 -12.69
C VAL A 252 12.32 14.80 -13.40
N ARG A 253 13.27 15.14 -14.28
CA ARG A 253 14.02 14.17 -15.10
C ARG A 253 15.47 14.02 -14.70
N ARG A 254 16.01 14.95 -13.92
CA ARG A 254 17.40 14.93 -13.48
C ARG A 254 17.55 15.60 -12.13
N VAL A 255 18.43 15.03 -11.29
CA VAL A 255 18.85 15.61 -10.02
C VAL A 255 20.37 15.62 -9.98
N GLU A 256 20.92 16.79 -9.69
CA GLU A 256 22.35 16.98 -9.52
C GLU A 256 22.63 17.68 -8.20
N THR A 257 23.73 17.31 -7.56
CA THR A 257 24.19 17.96 -6.32
C THR A 257 25.48 18.72 -6.58
N GLY A 258 25.59 19.92 -6.01
CA GLY A 258 26.80 20.73 -6.07
C GLY A 258 26.83 21.75 -4.93
N GLU A 259 28.02 21.93 -4.31
CA GLU A 259 28.33 22.92 -3.25
C GLU A 259 27.13 23.31 -2.35
N GLY A 260 26.59 22.35 -1.60
CA GLY A 260 25.54 22.60 -0.60
C GLY A 260 24.12 22.80 -1.16
N SER A 261 23.90 22.54 -2.45
CA SER A 261 22.60 22.65 -3.11
C SER A 261 22.30 21.46 -4.03
N VAL A 262 21.05 21.38 -4.45
CA VAL A 262 20.51 20.41 -5.40
C VAL A 262 19.86 21.16 -6.55
N LEU A 263 20.15 20.75 -7.78
CA LEU A 263 19.49 21.22 -9.00
C LEU A 263 18.55 20.14 -9.52
N LEU A 264 17.27 20.48 -9.66
CA LEU A 264 16.25 19.67 -10.30
C LEU A 264 16.10 20.14 -11.75
N GLY A 265 16.28 19.25 -12.71
CA GLY A 265 15.99 19.48 -14.13
C GLY A 265 14.65 18.87 -14.52
N PHE A 266 13.82 19.64 -15.22
CA PHE A 266 12.50 19.22 -15.68
C PHE A 266 12.51 18.79 -17.15
N ALA A 267 11.45 18.09 -17.59
CA ALA A 267 11.31 17.63 -18.97
C ALA A 267 11.28 18.75 -20.03
N ASP A 268 10.86 19.97 -19.64
CA ASP A 268 10.83 21.16 -20.50
C ASP A 268 12.19 21.89 -20.57
N GLY A 269 13.23 21.35 -19.92
CA GLY A 269 14.55 21.96 -19.85
C GLY A 269 14.68 23.04 -18.77
N ALA A 270 13.60 23.39 -18.06
CA ALA A 270 13.68 24.29 -16.93
C ALA A 270 14.45 23.65 -15.77
N GLY A 271 15.00 24.49 -14.89
CA GLY A 271 15.71 24.06 -13.68
C GLY A 271 15.23 24.80 -12.45
N VAL A 272 15.19 24.11 -11.31
CA VAL A 272 14.97 24.72 -9.99
C VAL A 272 16.05 24.28 -9.03
N ARG A 273 16.63 25.23 -8.30
CA ARG A 273 17.63 24.96 -7.28
C ARG A 273 16.99 24.95 -5.89
N ALA A 274 17.45 24.04 -5.04
CA ALA A 274 17.04 23.94 -3.64
C ALA A 274 18.24 23.62 -2.74
N ARG A 275 18.20 24.01 -1.46
CA ARG A 275 19.18 23.53 -0.46
C ARG A 275 19.04 22.05 -0.17
N ARG A 276 17.79 21.56 -0.17
CA ARG A 276 17.44 20.19 0.19
C ARG A 276 16.42 19.62 -0.79
N LEU A 277 16.48 18.30 -0.97
CA LEU A 277 15.57 17.54 -1.80
C LEU A 277 14.94 16.41 -0.98
N ALA A 278 13.63 16.27 -1.09
CA ALA A 278 12.89 15.11 -0.62
C ALA A 278 12.23 14.41 -1.82
N LEU A 279 12.60 13.15 -2.06
CA LEU A 279 11.98 12.32 -3.10
C LEU A 279 10.96 11.38 -2.42
N THR A 280 9.67 11.57 -2.72
CA THR A 280 8.57 10.81 -2.09
C THR A 280 7.87 9.88 -3.08
N MET A 281 8.60 9.50 -4.13
CA MET A 281 8.13 8.72 -5.26
C MET A 281 8.32 7.21 -5.03
N PRO A 282 7.52 6.34 -5.66
CA PRO A 282 7.72 4.89 -5.59
C PRO A 282 9.02 4.47 -6.31
N ILE A 283 9.52 3.26 -6.00
CA ILE A 283 10.79 2.74 -6.52
C ILE A 283 10.90 2.79 -8.05
N PRO A 284 9.89 2.39 -8.85
CA PRO A 284 10.00 2.49 -10.31
C PRO A 284 10.24 3.91 -10.82
N ALA A 285 9.69 4.93 -10.14
CA ALA A 285 9.93 6.33 -10.50
C ALA A 285 11.32 6.82 -10.05
N LEU A 286 11.81 6.34 -8.90
CA LEU A 286 13.18 6.62 -8.45
C LEU A 286 14.22 5.99 -9.38
N GLU A 287 14.01 4.73 -9.81
CA GLU A 287 14.89 4.04 -10.76
C GLU A 287 14.91 4.74 -12.12
N ALA A 288 13.75 5.17 -12.63
CA ALA A 288 13.67 5.94 -13.87
C ALA A 288 14.44 7.27 -13.78
N LEU A 289 14.37 7.96 -12.64
CA LEU A 289 15.11 9.20 -12.40
C LEU A 289 16.62 8.95 -12.23
N ALA A 290 17.01 7.83 -11.62
CA ALA A 290 18.40 7.49 -11.34
C ALA A 290 19.26 7.37 -12.60
N GLY A 291 18.70 6.96 -13.74
CA GLY A 291 19.42 6.85 -15.01
C GLY A 291 20.09 8.17 -15.46
N ALA A 292 19.49 9.31 -15.10
CA ALA A 292 20.03 10.64 -15.40
C ALA A 292 20.57 11.38 -14.15
N SER A 293 20.54 10.75 -12.97
CA SER A 293 20.80 11.40 -11.68
C SER A 293 21.87 10.65 -10.87
N PRO A 294 23.16 10.96 -11.07
CA PRO A 294 24.26 10.22 -10.43
C PRO A 294 24.19 10.13 -8.90
N VAL A 295 23.59 11.12 -8.24
CA VAL A 295 23.44 11.18 -6.77
C VAL A 295 22.59 10.03 -6.20
N ILE A 296 21.62 9.52 -6.97
CA ILE A 296 20.75 8.41 -6.60
C ILE A 296 20.99 7.18 -7.49
N HIS A 297 22.17 7.10 -8.10
CA HIS A 297 22.57 5.98 -8.96
C HIS A 297 23.76 5.22 -8.35
N GLY A 298 24.00 4.00 -8.83
CA GLY A 298 25.17 3.19 -8.46
C GLY A 298 24.82 1.93 -7.64
N PRO A 299 25.84 1.14 -7.26
CA PRO A 299 25.64 -0.17 -6.64
C PRO A 299 24.80 -0.14 -5.35
N THR A 300 25.05 0.83 -4.48
CA THR A 300 24.30 1.00 -3.22
C THR A 300 22.82 1.24 -3.48
N TRP A 301 22.49 2.20 -4.35
CA TRP A 301 21.10 2.51 -4.71
C TRP A 301 20.41 1.35 -5.42
N ARG A 302 21.09 0.69 -6.38
CA ARG A 302 20.54 -0.51 -7.03
C ARG A 302 20.23 -1.63 -6.03
N ARG A 303 21.06 -1.80 -5.00
CA ARG A 303 20.79 -2.76 -3.91
C ARG A 303 19.56 -2.35 -3.10
N LEU A 304 19.42 -1.06 -2.77
CA LEU A 304 18.26 -0.55 -2.02
C LEU A 304 16.95 -0.62 -2.82
N TYR A 305 16.98 -0.37 -4.13
CA TYR A 305 15.81 -0.49 -4.99
C TYR A 305 15.33 -1.94 -5.07
N ARG A 306 16.27 -2.88 -5.22
CA ARG A 306 15.99 -4.33 -5.23
C ARG A 306 15.60 -4.92 -3.88
N SER A 307 15.78 -4.18 -2.77
CA SER A 307 15.34 -4.66 -1.45
C SER A 307 13.87 -4.37 -1.15
N ILE A 308 13.14 -3.76 -2.08
CA ILE A 308 11.73 -3.44 -1.94
C ILE A 308 10.97 -4.13 -3.06
N GLU A 309 10.02 -4.98 -2.70
CA GLU A 309 9.14 -5.66 -3.64
C GLU A 309 7.91 -4.79 -3.95
N GLY A 310 7.59 -4.66 -5.24
CA GLY A 310 6.40 -3.95 -5.70
C GLY A 310 5.34 -4.93 -6.17
N PHE A 311 4.12 -4.82 -5.63
CA PHE A 311 3.01 -5.67 -6.04
C PHE A 311 2.11 -4.95 -7.06
N PRO A 312 1.88 -5.53 -8.25
CA PRO A 312 0.86 -5.02 -9.15
C PRO A 312 -0.52 -5.20 -8.52
N ALA A 313 -1.38 -4.19 -8.66
CA ALA A 313 -2.75 -4.24 -8.19
C ALA A 313 -3.66 -3.61 -9.24
N THR A 314 -4.79 -4.27 -9.51
CA THR A 314 -5.79 -3.81 -10.46
C THR A 314 -7.15 -3.82 -9.77
N LYS A 315 -7.95 -2.80 -10.03
CA LYS A 315 -9.36 -2.77 -9.64
C LYS A 315 -10.21 -2.57 -10.89
N LEU A 316 -11.29 -3.33 -10.98
CA LEU A 316 -12.33 -3.17 -11.98
C LEU A 316 -13.63 -2.88 -11.26
N TYR A 317 -14.29 -1.78 -11.64
CA TYR A 317 -15.58 -1.40 -11.11
C TYR A 317 -16.66 -1.68 -12.15
N CYS A 318 -17.68 -2.44 -11.76
CA CYS A 318 -18.91 -2.64 -12.52
C CYS A 318 -20.05 -2.06 -11.69
N TRP A 319 -20.82 -1.15 -12.28
CA TRP A 319 -22.02 -0.58 -11.67
C TRP A 319 -23.27 -1.16 -12.34
N TYR A 320 -24.35 -1.23 -11.58
CA TYR A 320 -25.61 -1.84 -11.99
C TYR A 320 -26.76 -0.99 -11.45
N ASP A 321 -27.88 -0.96 -12.16
CA ASP A 321 -29.06 -0.16 -11.77
C ASP A 321 -29.73 -0.65 -10.48
N ARG A 322 -29.42 -1.88 -10.05
CA ARG A 322 -29.91 -2.49 -8.81
C ARG A 322 -28.89 -3.50 -8.25
N PRO A 323 -28.88 -3.75 -6.94
CA PRO A 323 -27.99 -4.73 -6.30
C PRO A 323 -28.48 -6.17 -6.53
N TRP A 324 -28.42 -6.67 -7.77
CA TRP A 324 -28.92 -7.98 -8.18
C TRP A 324 -28.28 -9.15 -7.44
N TRP A 325 -27.09 -8.96 -6.87
CA TRP A 325 -26.42 -9.95 -6.04
C TRP A 325 -27.18 -10.25 -4.74
N ARG A 326 -28.17 -9.43 -4.36
CA ARG A 326 -29.06 -9.71 -3.23
C ARG A 326 -30.17 -10.71 -3.56
N ASP A 327 -30.33 -11.07 -4.82
CA ASP A 327 -31.38 -11.99 -5.26
C ASP A 327 -30.94 -13.46 -5.04
N GLY A 328 -31.81 -14.26 -4.43
CA GLY A 328 -31.67 -15.73 -4.36
C GLY A 328 -30.96 -16.29 -3.12
N SER A 329 -30.99 -17.62 -2.97
CA SER A 329 -30.49 -18.32 -1.78
C SER A 329 -28.97 -18.38 -1.67
N ASN A 330 -28.27 -18.13 -2.77
CA ASN A 330 -26.80 -18.10 -2.86
C ASN A 330 -26.26 -16.66 -2.99
N ALA A 331 -27.13 -15.66 -2.83
CA ALA A 331 -26.72 -14.26 -2.74
C ALA A 331 -25.55 -14.15 -1.75
N PRO A 332 -24.45 -13.45 -2.10
CA PRO A 332 -23.50 -13.05 -1.08
C PRO A 332 -24.26 -12.31 0.01
N THR A 333 -24.38 -12.94 1.17
CA THR A 333 -25.04 -12.37 2.34
C THR A 333 -24.28 -11.14 2.81
N GLY A 334 -22.98 -11.03 2.50
CA GLY A 334 -22.12 -9.92 2.89
C GLY A 334 -21.26 -9.33 1.76
N THR A 335 -20.30 -8.49 2.17
CA THR A 335 -19.63 -7.51 1.28
C THR A 335 -18.54 -8.06 0.35
N ARG A 336 -18.17 -9.35 0.41
CA ARG A 336 -17.09 -9.89 -0.43
C ARG A 336 -17.22 -11.35 -0.86
N THR A 337 -16.66 -11.66 -2.03
CA THR A 337 -16.46 -13.04 -2.50
C THR A 337 -15.01 -13.24 -2.95
N THR A 338 -14.38 -14.32 -2.49
CA THR A 338 -13.07 -14.78 -2.95
C THR A 338 -13.22 -15.91 -3.97
N THR A 339 -12.38 -15.95 -5.01
CA THR A 339 -12.44 -16.99 -6.05
C THR A 339 -11.06 -17.44 -6.51
N ASP A 340 -10.96 -18.68 -6.99
CA ASP A 340 -9.79 -19.16 -7.73
C ASP A 340 -9.74 -18.68 -9.20
N LEU A 341 -10.81 -18.05 -9.68
CA LEU A 341 -10.91 -17.42 -11.00
C LEU A 341 -10.04 -16.14 -11.11
N PRO A 342 -9.74 -15.66 -12.34
CA PRO A 342 -8.85 -14.52 -12.56
C PRO A 342 -9.22 -13.20 -11.85
N ASN A 343 -10.49 -13.01 -11.49
CA ASN A 343 -10.96 -11.83 -10.76
C ASN A 343 -10.60 -11.86 -9.26
N ARG A 344 -10.22 -13.03 -8.71
CA ARG A 344 -9.71 -13.31 -7.35
C ARG A 344 -10.56 -12.83 -6.17
N MET A 345 -10.88 -11.55 -6.08
CA MET A 345 -11.72 -11.00 -5.01
C MET A 345 -12.66 -9.92 -5.54
N MET A 346 -13.93 -10.04 -5.17
CA MET A 346 -14.99 -9.08 -5.48
C MET A 346 -15.50 -8.45 -4.19
N PHE A 347 -15.77 -7.14 -4.25
CA PHE A 347 -16.44 -6.40 -3.18
C PHE A 347 -17.76 -5.86 -3.71
N TYR A 348 -18.82 -5.98 -2.92
CA TYR A 348 -20.14 -5.46 -3.24
C TYR A 348 -20.38 -4.19 -2.42
N PHE A 349 -20.74 -3.12 -3.12
CA PHE A 349 -21.08 -1.83 -2.54
C PHE A 349 -22.50 -1.48 -2.96
N ASP A 350 -23.33 -1.08 -2.00
CA ASP A 350 -24.70 -0.63 -2.24
C ASP A 350 -24.79 0.88 -2.45
#